data_AF-A0A3M7TEV8-F1
#
_entry.id   AF-A0A3M7TEV8-F1
#
_cell.length_a   1.000
_cell.length_b   1.000
_cell.length_c   1.000
_cell.angle_alpha   90.00
_cell.angle_beta   90.00
_cell.angle_gamma   90.00
#
_symmetry.space_group_name_H-M   'P 1'
#
loop_
_entity.id
_entity.type
_entity.pdbx_description
1 polymer ?
#
loop_
_entity_poly.entity_id
_entity_poly.type
_entity_poly.pdbx_seq_one_letter_code
_entity_poly.pdbx_strand_id
1 'polypeptide(L)'
;MRNLNFILTKLVILLIFLSAQIKAQTYTSVYNGINYSSPNPYNLNVVYFVANDVILDPTYKIRLSALLLWGQNFYKQNMISNGYGPKTFNLFTEGSNPNNVKIIVIHGSKPLSGYPYNNFNPMLNDINEYFANNPEQKNSQHMLVIAAIPDQATASVPFYGIGKTCFALDYPQFDIQYLGTNTHEFTKWFGGMMHELGHGLNLPHSKQTNTENSNPNQGMNLMSAGNYTLGLSPTFINRAGSAILSNCEVFANATGTIYYNGHIAGLTSLNTTFNNNILTVSGEFQSNKPVTDINIYQDPHPEPHTVGGEAYDRKAWSVPPSGNYFSVSMPVNELELINGKYNLQIELVLENGETTFDYYPFTYTNGVPNININFGNLSLSEIESPYNNIIVYPNPVADDLNIILGAVKNNYNIEITNTLGQLIYKTLTSEKFIKISLSNQPSGIYIVKIKSSNNANKTYRIIKK
;
A
#
# COMPACT_ATOMS: atom_id res chain seq x y z
N MET A 1 55.19 9.11 -41.70
CA MET A 1 54.78 7.73 -41.31
C MET A 1 55.45 7.24 -40.00
N ARG A 2 55.48 8.03 -38.91
CA ARG A 2 56.02 7.55 -37.61
C ARG A 2 55.23 7.94 -36.36
N ASN A 3 54.17 8.73 -36.48
CA ASN A 3 53.35 9.16 -35.33
C ASN A 3 51.91 8.64 -35.33
N LEU A 4 51.51 7.80 -36.31
CA LEU A 4 50.16 7.22 -36.34
C LEU A 4 50.08 5.85 -35.66
N ASN A 5 51.20 5.13 -35.55
CA ASN A 5 51.24 3.78 -34.96
C ASN A 5 51.26 3.77 -33.43
N PHE A 6 51.56 4.88 -32.76
CA PHE A 6 51.62 4.94 -31.29
C PHE A 6 50.26 5.26 -30.63
N ILE A 7 49.32 5.82 -31.41
CA ILE A 7 47.97 6.15 -30.93
C ILE A 7 47.04 4.93 -31.07
N LEU A 8 47.21 4.11 -32.11
CA LEU A 8 46.40 2.90 -32.31
C LEU A 8 46.66 1.82 -31.24
N THR A 9 47.91 1.67 -30.76
CA THR A 9 48.23 0.64 -29.74
C THR A 9 47.70 1.01 -28.35
N LYS A 10 47.62 2.30 -28.01
CA LYS A 10 46.98 2.74 -26.75
C LYS A 10 45.46 2.68 -26.81
N LEU A 11 44.85 2.89 -27.98
CA LEU A 11 43.39 2.75 -28.13
C LEU A 11 42.95 1.29 -28.03
N VAL A 12 43.72 0.34 -28.57
CA VAL A 12 43.42 -1.10 -28.47
C VAL A 12 43.66 -1.64 -27.04
N ILE A 13 44.64 -1.12 -26.30
CA ILE A 13 44.87 -1.52 -24.90
C ILE A 13 43.83 -0.88 -23.95
N LEU A 14 43.28 0.30 -24.27
CA LEU A 14 42.19 0.91 -23.48
C LEU A 14 40.82 0.24 -23.73
N LEU A 15 40.62 -0.38 -24.89
CA LEU A 15 39.41 -1.15 -25.23
C LEU A 15 39.40 -2.58 -24.68
N ILE A 16 40.53 -3.11 -24.19
CA ILE A 16 40.62 -4.46 -23.60
C ILE A 16 40.36 -4.46 -22.09
N PHE A 17 40.28 -3.29 -21.44
CA PHE A 17 40.03 -3.18 -19.97
C PHE A 17 38.61 -2.71 -19.58
N LEU A 18 37.67 -2.60 -20.51
CA LEU A 18 36.24 -2.37 -20.21
C LEU A 18 35.33 -3.45 -20.82
N SER A 19 35.67 -4.71 -20.55
CA SER A 19 34.67 -5.79 -20.58
C SER A 19 34.88 -6.72 -19.39
N ALA A 20 35.01 -6.15 -18.19
CA ALA A 20 34.52 -6.87 -17.03
C ALA A 20 33.01 -6.96 -17.24
N GLN A 21 32.53 -8.10 -17.77
CA GLN A 21 31.13 -8.47 -17.60
C GLN A 21 30.87 -8.35 -16.10
N ILE A 22 30.18 -7.27 -15.70
CA ILE A 22 29.62 -7.17 -14.37
C ILE A 22 28.65 -8.34 -14.30
N LYS A 23 29.09 -9.46 -13.71
CA LYS A 23 28.20 -10.57 -13.42
C LYS A 23 27.08 -9.97 -12.60
N ALA A 24 25.85 -10.05 -13.11
CA ALA A 24 24.69 -9.64 -12.37
C ALA A 24 24.73 -10.32 -11.00
N GLN A 25 24.65 -9.52 -9.93
CA GLN A 25 24.65 -10.04 -8.58
C GLN A 25 23.49 -11.03 -8.46
N THR A 26 23.80 -12.25 -8.03
CA THR A 26 22.80 -13.32 -7.86
C THR A 26 22.70 -13.61 -6.37
N TYR A 27 21.49 -13.58 -5.84
CA TYR A 27 21.19 -13.94 -4.47
C TYR A 27 20.85 -15.42 -4.42
N THR A 28 21.22 -16.09 -3.33
CA THR A 28 21.06 -17.54 -3.18
C THR A 28 20.40 -17.89 -1.86
N SER A 29 19.64 -18.98 -1.84
CA SER A 29 19.07 -19.56 -0.63
C SER A 29 19.13 -21.08 -0.73
N VAL A 30 19.44 -21.76 0.37
CA VAL A 30 19.38 -23.24 0.44
C VAL A 30 18.20 -23.63 1.31
N TYR A 31 17.35 -24.53 0.81
CA TYR A 31 16.22 -25.08 1.55
C TYR A 31 16.06 -26.56 1.21
N ASN A 32 16.00 -27.43 2.23
CA ASN A 32 15.94 -28.88 2.10
C ASN A 32 17.00 -29.47 1.14
N GLY A 33 18.24 -28.95 1.20
CA GLY A 33 19.35 -29.38 0.35
C GLY A 33 19.28 -28.92 -1.11
N ILE A 34 18.27 -28.13 -1.49
CA ILE A 34 18.10 -27.59 -2.83
C ILE A 34 18.61 -26.15 -2.87
N ASN A 35 19.40 -25.83 -3.91
CA ASN A 35 19.89 -24.48 -4.16
C ASN A 35 18.88 -23.66 -4.97
N TYR A 36 18.48 -22.53 -4.42
CA TYR A 36 17.62 -21.55 -5.05
C TYR A 36 18.39 -20.27 -5.34
N SER A 37 17.99 -19.56 -6.41
CA SER A 37 18.60 -18.29 -6.81
C SER A 37 17.57 -17.27 -7.26
N SER A 38 17.92 -15.99 -7.13
CA SER A 38 17.15 -14.85 -7.62
C SER A 38 18.11 -13.75 -8.09
N PRO A 39 17.80 -13.03 -9.18
CA PRO A 39 18.61 -11.88 -9.57
C PRO A 39 18.43 -10.67 -8.63
N ASN A 40 17.47 -10.72 -7.70
CA ASN A 40 17.05 -9.56 -6.90
C ASN A 40 17.16 -9.83 -5.38
N PRO A 41 17.41 -8.77 -4.57
CA PRO A 41 17.80 -8.91 -3.17
C PRO A 41 16.68 -9.38 -2.23
N TYR A 42 15.47 -8.87 -2.40
CA TYR A 42 14.34 -9.17 -1.52
C TYR A 42 13.33 -10.01 -2.26
N ASN A 43 12.97 -11.16 -1.69
CA ASN A 43 12.11 -12.16 -2.33
C ASN A 43 10.92 -12.47 -1.42
N LEU A 44 9.75 -12.66 -2.03
CA LEU A 44 8.53 -13.02 -1.31
C LEU A 44 8.74 -14.35 -0.58
N ASN A 45 8.42 -14.39 0.71
CA ASN A 45 8.43 -15.64 1.47
C ASN A 45 7.16 -16.42 1.11
N VAL A 46 7.30 -17.54 0.40
CA VAL A 46 6.16 -18.42 0.08
C VAL A 46 6.15 -19.60 1.04
N VAL A 47 5.09 -19.68 1.84
CA VAL A 47 4.87 -20.74 2.83
C VAL A 47 3.73 -21.64 2.36
N TYR A 48 3.96 -22.95 2.35
CA TYR A 48 2.92 -23.95 2.21
C TYR A 48 2.62 -24.56 3.58
N PHE A 49 1.46 -24.23 4.13
CA PHE A 49 1.08 -24.59 5.49
C PHE A 49 0.20 -25.84 5.49
N VAL A 50 0.63 -26.88 6.20
CA VAL A 50 -0.04 -28.18 6.24
C VAL A 50 -0.41 -28.52 7.67
N ALA A 51 -1.70 -28.50 8.01
CA ALA A 51 -2.17 -28.91 9.33
C ALA A 51 -1.82 -30.38 9.63
N ASN A 52 -1.75 -30.77 10.90
CA ASN A 52 -1.20 -32.08 11.29
C ASN A 52 -2.06 -33.29 10.86
N ASP A 53 -3.32 -33.07 10.51
CA ASP A 53 -4.29 -34.05 10.03
C ASP A 53 -4.50 -33.99 8.50
N VAL A 54 -3.79 -33.09 7.80
CA VAL A 54 -3.82 -32.96 6.35
C VAL A 54 -2.65 -33.70 5.74
N ILE A 55 -2.95 -34.60 4.78
CA ILE A 55 -1.93 -35.30 4.02
C ILE A 55 -1.30 -34.33 3.02
N LEU A 56 0.03 -34.24 3.03
CA LEU A 56 0.79 -33.46 2.06
C LEU A 56 0.55 -34.00 0.64
N ASP A 57 -0.06 -33.21 -0.23
CA ASP A 57 -0.15 -33.49 -1.65
C ASP A 57 1.26 -33.39 -2.26
N PRO A 58 1.86 -34.46 -2.81
CA PRO A 58 3.21 -34.41 -3.36
C PRO A 58 3.34 -33.52 -4.61
N THR A 59 2.23 -33.14 -5.24
CA THR A 59 2.21 -32.32 -6.46
C THR A 59 2.18 -30.81 -6.20
N TYR A 60 1.98 -30.39 -4.94
CA TYR A 60 1.83 -28.97 -4.54
C TYR A 60 2.90 -28.07 -5.15
N LYS A 61 4.17 -28.52 -5.13
CA LYS A 61 5.30 -27.73 -5.57
C LYS A 61 5.22 -27.39 -7.05
N ILE A 62 4.80 -28.34 -7.89
CA ILE A 62 4.66 -28.14 -9.33
C ILE A 62 3.48 -27.21 -9.59
N ARG A 63 2.31 -27.51 -9.02
CA ARG A 63 1.07 -26.75 -9.23
C ARG A 63 1.22 -25.30 -8.79
N LEU A 64 1.66 -25.08 -7.55
CA LEU A 64 1.81 -23.75 -6.98
C LEU A 64 2.93 -22.96 -7.66
N SER A 65 4.05 -23.59 -8.06
CA SER A 65 5.09 -22.86 -8.78
C SER A 65 4.58 -22.32 -10.12
N ALA A 66 3.82 -23.11 -10.87
CA ALA A 66 3.23 -22.65 -12.13
C ALA A 66 2.29 -21.46 -11.93
N LEU A 67 1.43 -21.52 -10.89
CA LEU A 67 0.50 -20.45 -10.53
C LEU A 67 1.23 -19.18 -10.09
N LEU A 68 2.26 -19.30 -9.26
CA LEU A 68 3.06 -18.17 -8.76
C LEU A 68 3.87 -17.49 -9.87
N LEU A 69 4.46 -18.26 -10.78
CA LEU A 69 5.20 -17.71 -11.92
C LEU A 69 4.25 -17.03 -12.92
N TRP A 70 3.05 -17.58 -13.14
CA TRP A 70 2.02 -16.91 -13.93
C TRP A 70 1.60 -15.59 -13.28
N GLY A 71 1.31 -15.61 -11.97
CA GLY A 71 0.97 -14.42 -11.20
C GLY A 71 2.07 -13.37 -11.22
N GLN A 72 3.33 -13.79 -11.06
CA GLN A 72 4.50 -12.92 -11.16
C GLN A 72 4.58 -12.23 -12.52
N ASN A 73 4.30 -12.95 -13.61
CA ASN A 73 4.25 -12.35 -14.93
C ASN A 73 3.05 -11.40 -15.08
N PHE A 74 1.87 -11.73 -14.55
CA PHE A 74 0.72 -10.82 -14.55
C PHE A 74 1.04 -9.47 -13.89
N TYR A 75 1.64 -9.49 -12.69
CA TYR A 75 2.10 -8.28 -12.02
C TYR A 75 3.14 -7.53 -12.87
N LYS A 76 4.10 -8.25 -13.46
CA LYS A 76 5.12 -7.67 -14.36
C LYS A 76 4.51 -6.93 -15.56
N GLN A 77 3.54 -7.55 -16.24
CA GLN A 77 2.91 -6.94 -17.42
C GLN A 77 2.14 -5.66 -17.03
N ASN A 78 1.51 -5.64 -15.86
CA ASN A 78 0.85 -4.44 -15.35
C ASN A 78 1.85 -3.33 -15.00
N MET A 79 2.99 -3.67 -14.40
CA MET A 79 4.06 -2.69 -14.15
C MET A 79 4.59 -2.08 -15.45
N ILE A 80 4.79 -2.90 -16.50
CA ILE A 80 5.19 -2.43 -17.84
C ILE A 80 4.12 -1.51 -18.43
N SER A 81 2.87 -1.96 -18.42
CA SER A 81 1.73 -1.25 -19.03
C SER A 81 1.47 0.11 -18.38
N ASN A 82 1.78 0.24 -17.09
CA ASN A 82 1.66 1.49 -16.33
C ASN A 82 2.94 2.35 -16.32
N GLY A 83 3.99 1.96 -17.05
CA GLY A 83 5.19 2.77 -17.25
C GLY A 83 6.28 2.63 -16.17
N TYR A 84 6.19 1.64 -15.29
CA TYR A 84 7.20 1.39 -14.23
C TYR A 84 8.29 0.39 -14.64
N GLY A 85 8.27 -0.06 -15.91
CA GLY A 85 9.21 -1.03 -16.44
C GLY A 85 8.94 -2.46 -15.96
N PRO A 86 9.84 -3.42 -16.26
CA PRO A 86 9.62 -4.85 -16.05
C PRO A 86 9.84 -5.31 -14.60
N LYS A 87 9.40 -4.51 -13.61
CA LYS A 87 9.43 -4.87 -12.17
C LYS A 87 8.31 -5.85 -11.84
N THR A 88 8.55 -6.72 -10.85
CA THR A 88 7.55 -7.64 -10.29
C THR A 88 7.99 -8.09 -8.90
N PHE A 89 7.11 -8.74 -8.13
CA PHE A 89 7.53 -9.36 -6.88
C PHE A 89 8.53 -10.48 -7.17
N ASN A 90 9.64 -10.50 -6.46
CA ASN A 90 10.71 -11.45 -6.70
C ASN A 90 10.43 -12.79 -6.01
N LEU A 91 10.85 -13.86 -6.67
CA LEU A 91 10.78 -15.22 -6.16
C LEU A 91 12.15 -15.88 -6.29
N PHE A 92 12.50 -16.69 -5.30
CA PHE A 92 13.57 -17.65 -5.44
C PHE A 92 13.09 -18.83 -6.29
N THR A 93 13.88 -19.25 -7.28
CA THR A 93 13.64 -20.45 -8.08
C THR A 93 14.84 -21.39 -8.05
N GLU A 94 14.61 -22.68 -8.27
CA GLU A 94 15.69 -23.67 -8.23
C GLU A 94 16.73 -23.39 -9.32
N GLY A 95 18.02 -23.49 -8.96
CA GLY A 95 19.10 -23.34 -9.94
C GLY A 95 19.07 -24.39 -11.06
N SER A 96 18.56 -25.59 -10.76
CA SER A 96 18.42 -26.69 -11.72
C SER A 96 17.15 -26.62 -12.58
N ASN A 97 16.09 -26.00 -12.06
CA ASN A 97 14.81 -25.88 -12.75
C ASN A 97 14.09 -24.59 -12.32
N PRO A 98 14.23 -23.50 -13.08
CA PRO A 98 13.59 -22.22 -12.76
C PRO A 98 12.05 -22.26 -12.71
N ASN A 99 11.40 -23.35 -13.17
CA ASN A 99 9.96 -23.55 -13.03
C ASN A 99 9.54 -23.97 -11.61
N ASN A 100 10.50 -24.27 -10.73
CA ASN A 100 10.25 -24.63 -9.34
C ASN A 100 10.58 -23.44 -8.43
N VAL A 101 9.56 -22.89 -7.79
CA VAL A 101 9.69 -21.82 -6.79
C VAL A 101 10.15 -22.40 -5.45
N LYS A 102 10.90 -21.62 -4.68
CA LYS A 102 11.18 -21.93 -3.27
C LYS A 102 9.89 -21.79 -2.46
N ILE A 103 9.34 -22.93 -2.05
CA ILE A 103 8.14 -23.00 -1.21
C ILE A 103 8.54 -23.67 0.11
N ILE A 104 8.38 -22.96 1.21
CA ILE A 104 8.73 -23.43 2.55
C ILE A 104 7.54 -24.18 3.11
N VAL A 105 7.67 -25.50 3.28
CA VAL A 105 6.64 -26.32 3.94
C VAL A 105 6.74 -26.18 5.45
N ILE A 106 5.64 -25.82 6.08
CA ILE A 106 5.50 -25.73 7.55
C ILE A 106 4.35 -26.63 7.97
N HIS A 107 4.63 -27.57 8.87
CA HIS A 107 3.61 -28.44 9.46
C HIS A 107 3.03 -27.78 10.70
N GLY A 108 1.72 -27.57 10.69
CA GLY A 108 0.99 -26.98 11.81
C GLY A 108 0.97 -27.90 13.03
N SER A 109 0.93 -27.31 14.22
CA SER A 109 0.82 -28.02 15.50
C SER A 109 -0.59 -28.59 15.78
N LYS A 110 -1.62 -28.16 15.05
CA LYS A 110 -3.04 -28.48 15.26
C LYS A 110 -3.67 -29.16 14.04
N PRO A 111 -4.85 -29.80 14.20
CA PRO A 111 -5.68 -30.20 13.06
C PRO A 111 -6.18 -28.98 12.29
N LEU A 112 -6.66 -29.18 11.05
CA LEU A 112 -7.11 -28.11 10.14
C LEU A 112 -8.17 -27.20 10.78
N SER A 113 -9.07 -27.78 11.58
CA SER A 113 -10.10 -27.05 12.34
C SER A 113 -9.54 -26.05 13.36
N GLY A 114 -8.26 -26.19 13.73
CA GLY A 114 -7.53 -25.28 14.61
C GLY A 114 -7.04 -23.99 13.94
N TYR A 115 -7.24 -23.85 12.63
CA TYR A 115 -6.81 -22.69 11.83
C TYR A 115 -7.99 -22.04 11.08
N PRO A 116 -9.01 -21.53 11.80
CA PRO A 116 -10.22 -21.03 11.16
C PRO A 116 -9.98 -19.69 10.44
N TYR A 117 -10.81 -19.40 9.44
CA TYR A 117 -10.77 -18.17 8.63
C TYR A 117 -10.71 -16.91 9.51
N ASN A 118 -11.60 -16.81 10.49
CA ASN A 118 -11.73 -15.63 11.35
C ASN A 118 -10.59 -15.45 12.38
N ASN A 119 -9.62 -16.35 12.46
CA ASN A 119 -8.50 -16.24 13.38
C ASN A 119 -7.21 -16.82 12.79
N PHE A 120 -6.40 -15.97 12.16
CA PHE A 120 -5.09 -16.35 11.62
C PHE A 120 -4.01 -16.58 12.69
N ASN A 121 -4.21 -16.14 13.94
CA ASN A 121 -3.14 -16.17 14.96
C ASN A 121 -2.54 -17.56 15.21
N PRO A 122 -3.32 -18.67 15.30
CA PRO A 122 -2.74 -20.00 15.48
C PRO A 122 -1.78 -20.39 14.35
N MET A 123 -2.14 -20.10 13.10
CA MET A 123 -1.30 -20.38 11.93
C MET A 123 -0.04 -19.51 11.97
N LEU A 124 -0.20 -18.22 12.26
CA LEU A 124 0.92 -17.29 12.34
C LEU A 124 1.89 -17.63 13.48
N ASN A 125 1.41 -18.17 14.60
CA ASN A 125 2.27 -18.61 15.70
C ASN A 125 3.21 -19.75 15.25
N ASP A 126 2.67 -20.79 14.62
CA ASP A 126 3.47 -21.92 14.09
C ASP A 126 4.49 -21.43 13.03
N ILE A 127 4.08 -20.50 12.16
CA ILE A 127 4.96 -19.89 11.15
C ILE A 127 6.07 -19.05 11.78
N ASN A 128 5.73 -18.23 12.78
CA ASN A 128 6.71 -17.40 13.47
C ASN A 128 7.72 -18.25 14.26
N GLU A 129 7.28 -19.33 14.89
CA GLU A 129 8.16 -20.30 15.54
C GLU A 129 9.14 -20.93 14.54
N TYR A 130 8.65 -21.32 13.36
CA TYR A 130 9.52 -21.82 12.29
C TYR A 130 10.58 -20.79 11.89
N PHE A 131 10.20 -19.54 11.60
CA PHE A 131 11.16 -18.50 11.18
C PHE A 131 12.07 -18.02 12.30
N ALA A 132 11.67 -18.13 13.57
CA ALA A 132 12.55 -17.88 14.70
C ALA A 132 13.69 -18.92 14.78
N ASN A 133 13.38 -20.18 14.44
CA ASN A 133 14.34 -21.28 14.41
C ASN A 133 15.13 -21.37 13.09
N ASN A 134 14.64 -20.75 12.01
CA ASN A 134 15.25 -20.77 10.67
C ASN A 134 15.29 -19.35 10.07
N PRO A 135 15.95 -18.38 10.72
CA PRO A 135 15.90 -16.97 10.32
C PRO A 135 16.47 -16.73 8.92
N GLU A 136 17.40 -17.56 8.45
CA GLU A 136 17.99 -17.49 7.12
C GLU A 136 17.00 -17.82 5.99
N GLN A 137 15.86 -18.44 6.32
CA GLN A 137 14.81 -18.73 5.35
C GLN A 137 13.92 -17.52 5.06
N LYS A 138 14.00 -16.45 5.86
CA LYS A 138 13.21 -15.23 5.70
C LYS A 138 13.97 -14.22 4.83
N ASN A 139 13.43 -13.92 3.64
CA ASN A 139 14.12 -13.16 2.60
C ASN A 139 13.51 -11.77 2.32
N SER A 140 12.44 -11.42 3.03
CA SER A 140 11.78 -10.11 3.01
C SER A 140 10.81 -10.00 4.20
N GLN A 141 10.16 -8.85 4.34
CA GLN A 141 9.05 -8.62 5.27
C GLN A 141 7.71 -9.11 4.72
N HIS A 142 7.64 -9.53 3.45
CA HIS A 142 6.40 -9.94 2.79
C HIS A 142 6.24 -11.46 2.77
N MET A 143 5.03 -11.94 3.01
CA MET A 143 4.76 -13.38 3.07
C MET A 143 3.44 -13.73 2.39
N LEU A 144 3.48 -14.79 1.57
CA LEU A 144 2.30 -15.49 1.07
C LEU A 144 2.21 -16.84 1.76
N VAL A 145 1.13 -17.06 2.50
CA VAL A 145 0.83 -18.31 3.19
C VAL A 145 -0.29 -19.02 2.45
N ILE A 146 -0.01 -20.23 1.97
CA ILE A 146 -0.96 -21.05 1.22
C ILE A 146 -1.28 -22.29 2.07
N ALA A 147 -2.50 -22.36 2.60
CA ALA A 147 -2.93 -23.48 3.44
C ALA A 147 -3.43 -24.65 2.59
N ALA A 148 -2.87 -25.84 2.81
CA ALA A 148 -3.35 -27.06 2.19
C ALA A 148 -4.71 -27.46 2.79
N ILE A 149 -5.72 -27.63 1.92
CA ILE A 149 -7.04 -28.11 2.30
C ILE A 149 -7.44 -29.33 1.45
N PRO A 150 -8.19 -30.31 2.00
CA PRO A 150 -8.63 -31.47 1.23
C PRO A 150 -9.68 -31.13 0.16
N ASP A 151 -10.56 -30.17 0.43
CA ASP A 151 -11.67 -29.80 -0.45
C ASP A 151 -12.06 -28.32 -0.25
N GLN A 152 -11.99 -27.55 -1.34
CA GLN A 152 -12.37 -26.14 -1.41
C GLN A 152 -13.83 -25.86 -1.04
N ALA A 153 -14.73 -26.84 -1.17
CA ALA A 153 -16.14 -26.68 -0.77
C ALA A 153 -16.31 -26.49 0.75
N THR A 154 -15.34 -26.93 1.55
CA THR A 154 -15.35 -26.84 3.02
C THR A 154 -14.26 -25.91 3.57
N ALA A 155 -13.63 -25.12 2.69
CA ALA A 155 -12.56 -24.20 3.03
C ALA A 155 -13.00 -23.22 4.13
N SER A 156 -12.29 -23.26 5.27
CA SER A 156 -12.48 -22.33 6.38
C SER A 156 -11.13 -21.92 6.98
N VAL A 157 -10.12 -21.75 6.13
CA VAL A 157 -8.79 -21.26 6.50
C VAL A 157 -8.68 -19.76 6.20
N PRO A 158 -7.74 -19.02 6.83
CA PRO A 158 -7.52 -17.61 6.51
C PRO A 158 -7.37 -17.37 5.00
N PHE A 159 -8.10 -16.38 4.49
CA PHE A 159 -8.07 -15.97 3.08
C PHE A 159 -8.26 -14.46 3.01
N TYR A 160 -7.18 -13.73 3.30
CA TYR A 160 -7.14 -12.27 3.31
C TYR A 160 -5.70 -11.76 3.39
N GLY A 161 -5.46 -10.54 2.94
CA GLY A 161 -4.26 -9.77 3.28
C GLY A 161 -4.36 -9.08 4.64
N ILE A 162 -3.26 -9.09 5.41
CA ILE A 162 -3.10 -8.33 6.65
C ILE A 162 -1.64 -7.89 6.82
N GLY A 163 -1.43 -6.57 6.87
CA GLY A 163 -0.08 -6.00 6.84
C GLY A 163 0.66 -6.45 5.59
N LYS A 164 1.85 -7.02 5.75
CA LYS A 164 2.68 -7.54 4.65
C LYS A 164 2.53 -9.07 4.46
N THR A 165 1.55 -9.67 5.13
CA THR A 165 1.23 -11.09 5.01
C THR A 165 -0.09 -11.24 4.29
N CYS A 166 -0.20 -12.24 3.42
CA CYS A 166 -1.46 -12.64 2.83
C CYS A 166 -1.66 -14.14 3.00
N PHE A 167 -2.91 -14.53 3.17
CA PHE A 167 -3.33 -15.91 3.31
C PHE A 167 -4.18 -16.31 2.12
N ALA A 168 -3.89 -17.50 1.60
CA ALA A 168 -4.60 -18.16 0.52
C ALA A 168 -4.70 -19.66 0.84
N LEU A 169 -5.24 -20.43 -0.08
CA LEU A 169 -5.43 -21.86 0.07
C LEU A 169 -5.00 -22.63 -1.18
N ASP A 170 -4.81 -23.93 -0.99
CA ASP A 170 -4.54 -24.92 -2.03
C ASP A 170 -5.46 -26.13 -1.85
N TYR A 171 -5.94 -26.68 -2.95
CA TYR A 171 -6.73 -27.90 -3.01
C TYR A 171 -6.24 -28.77 -4.18
N PRO A 172 -6.55 -30.08 -4.22
CA PRO A 172 -5.91 -31.00 -5.18
C PRO A 172 -6.03 -30.60 -6.66
N GLN A 173 -7.14 -29.96 -7.06
CA GLN A 173 -7.39 -29.49 -8.43
C GLN A 173 -6.95 -28.04 -8.65
N PHE A 174 -6.26 -27.39 -7.71
CA PHE A 174 -5.76 -26.03 -7.88
C PHE A 174 -4.53 -26.03 -8.79
N ASP A 175 -4.81 -26.06 -10.10
CA ASP A 175 -3.83 -26.33 -11.15
C ASP A 175 -4.02 -25.35 -12.32
N ILE A 176 -2.90 -24.86 -12.85
CA ILE A 176 -2.87 -23.88 -13.93
C ILE A 176 -3.61 -24.33 -15.20
N GLN A 177 -3.79 -25.64 -15.40
CA GLN A 177 -4.55 -26.16 -16.55
C GLN A 177 -6.00 -25.67 -16.60
N TYR A 178 -6.57 -25.25 -15.47
CA TYR A 178 -7.94 -24.74 -15.38
C TYR A 178 -8.04 -23.23 -15.59
N LEU A 179 -6.92 -22.54 -15.84
CA LEU A 179 -6.91 -21.12 -16.18
C LEU A 179 -7.81 -20.85 -17.39
N GLY A 180 -8.67 -19.83 -17.30
CA GLY A 180 -9.65 -19.53 -18.35
C GLY A 180 -10.88 -20.43 -18.34
N THR A 181 -11.06 -21.26 -17.31
CA THR A 181 -12.25 -22.10 -17.16
C THR A 181 -13.00 -21.81 -15.86
N ASN A 182 -14.29 -22.16 -15.81
CA ASN A 182 -15.10 -22.12 -14.59
C ASN A 182 -15.01 -23.42 -13.76
N THR A 183 -14.11 -24.32 -14.14
CA THR A 183 -13.98 -25.65 -13.53
C THR A 183 -13.28 -25.54 -12.16
N HIS A 184 -13.75 -26.33 -11.18
CA HIS A 184 -13.17 -26.42 -9.83
C HIS A 184 -13.05 -25.09 -9.07
N GLU A 185 -13.91 -24.11 -9.37
CA GLU A 185 -13.81 -22.76 -8.78
C GLU A 185 -12.42 -22.10 -8.95
N PHE A 186 -11.66 -22.50 -9.97
CA PHE A 186 -10.25 -22.11 -10.12
C PHE A 186 -10.06 -20.59 -10.06
N THR A 187 -10.84 -19.83 -10.83
CA THR A 187 -10.69 -18.37 -10.88
C THR A 187 -11.01 -17.69 -9.56
N LYS A 188 -12.01 -18.17 -8.83
CA LYS A 188 -12.36 -17.63 -7.50
C LYS A 188 -11.16 -17.73 -6.55
N TRP A 189 -10.49 -18.88 -6.53
CA TRP A 189 -9.38 -19.12 -5.62
C TRP A 189 -8.04 -18.57 -6.14
N PHE A 190 -7.79 -18.63 -7.44
CA PHE A 190 -6.56 -18.10 -8.05
C PHE A 190 -6.57 -16.59 -8.14
N GLY A 191 -7.67 -16.02 -8.65
CA GLY A 191 -7.88 -14.58 -8.65
C GLY A 191 -7.94 -14.01 -7.24
N GLY A 192 -8.58 -14.73 -6.31
CA GLY A 192 -8.53 -14.42 -4.88
C GLY A 192 -7.10 -14.40 -4.34
N MET A 193 -6.30 -15.45 -4.56
CA MET A 193 -4.91 -15.50 -4.10
C MET A 193 -4.08 -14.33 -4.64
N MET A 194 -4.27 -13.95 -5.91
CA MET A 194 -3.57 -12.80 -6.49
C MET A 194 -4.06 -11.46 -5.94
N HIS A 195 -5.35 -11.33 -5.61
CA HIS A 195 -5.92 -10.15 -4.94
C HIS A 195 -5.39 -10.01 -3.50
N GLU A 196 -5.44 -11.09 -2.72
CA GLU A 196 -4.92 -11.10 -1.35
C GLU A 196 -3.41 -10.89 -1.32
N LEU A 197 -2.67 -11.45 -2.28
CA LEU A 197 -1.27 -11.12 -2.48
C LEU A 197 -1.09 -9.64 -2.75
N GLY A 198 -1.96 -9.01 -3.54
CA GLY A 198 -1.97 -7.57 -3.74
C GLY A 198 -2.01 -6.81 -2.40
N HIS A 199 -2.93 -7.18 -1.51
CA HIS A 199 -2.97 -6.63 -0.16
C HIS A 199 -1.68 -6.88 0.64
N GLY A 200 -1.15 -8.10 0.59
CA GLY A 200 0.14 -8.44 1.20
C GLY A 200 1.32 -7.65 0.60
N LEU A 201 1.16 -7.09 -0.60
CA LEU A 201 2.11 -6.21 -1.29
C LEU A 201 1.80 -4.72 -1.11
N ASN A 202 1.04 -4.39 -0.05
CA ASN A 202 0.61 -3.04 0.35
C ASN A 202 -0.50 -2.43 -0.53
N LEU A 203 -1.07 -3.16 -1.49
CA LEU A 203 -2.14 -2.61 -2.31
C LEU A 203 -3.43 -2.47 -1.51
N PRO A 204 -4.03 -1.29 -1.46
CA PRO A 204 -5.39 -1.14 -0.96
C PRO A 204 -6.42 -1.38 -2.09
N HIS A 205 -7.70 -1.52 -1.75
CA HIS A 205 -8.76 -1.65 -2.78
C HIS A 205 -8.81 -0.42 -3.69
N SER A 206 -9.20 -0.58 -4.94
CA SER A 206 -9.52 0.54 -5.82
C SER A 206 -10.35 0.07 -6.99
N LYS A 207 -11.11 0.97 -7.60
CA LYS A 207 -11.93 0.72 -8.78
C LYS A 207 -11.30 1.35 -10.01
N GLN A 208 -11.40 0.63 -11.12
CA GLN A 208 -11.08 1.15 -12.44
C GLN A 208 -11.95 2.36 -12.78
N THR A 209 -11.43 3.31 -13.56
CA THR A 209 -12.24 4.39 -14.14
C THR A 209 -13.26 3.88 -15.15
N ASN A 210 -14.22 4.69 -15.58
CA ASN A 210 -15.20 4.26 -16.58
C ASN A 210 -14.53 3.98 -17.93
N THR A 211 -13.53 4.78 -18.30
CA THR A 211 -12.71 4.54 -19.50
C THR A 211 -11.93 3.22 -19.37
N GLU A 212 -11.27 2.95 -18.23
CA GLU A 212 -10.59 1.68 -18.00
C GLU A 212 -11.57 0.48 -18.05
N ASN A 213 -12.75 0.60 -17.42
CA ASN A 213 -13.78 -0.44 -17.39
C ASN A 213 -14.35 -0.76 -18.77
N SER A 214 -14.50 0.26 -19.62
CA SER A 214 -15.04 0.11 -20.98
C SER A 214 -13.99 -0.36 -21.99
N ASN A 215 -12.69 -0.36 -21.62
CA ASN A 215 -11.64 -0.90 -22.46
C ASN A 215 -11.71 -2.44 -22.49
N PRO A 216 -12.00 -3.05 -23.65
CA PRO A 216 -12.15 -4.50 -23.78
C PRO A 216 -10.84 -5.27 -23.52
N ASN A 217 -9.69 -4.58 -23.43
CA ASN A 217 -8.38 -5.19 -23.17
C ASN A 217 -7.90 -5.00 -21.71
N GLN A 218 -8.58 -4.22 -20.87
CA GLN A 218 -8.22 -4.01 -19.46
C GLN A 218 -9.24 -4.63 -18.51
N GLY A 219 -10.52 -4.35 -18.72
CA GLY A 219 -11.62 -4.93 -17.93
C GLY A 219 -11.60 -4.51 -16.46
N MET A 220 -11.54 -5.48 -15.55
CA MET A 220 -11.75 -5.28 -14.12
C MET A 220 -10.43 -5.05 -13.36
N ASN A 221 -10.36 -4.05 -12.47
CA ASN A 221 -9.18 -3.89 -11.63
C ASN A 221 -9.06 -5.04 -10.63
N LEU A 222 -7.85 -5.59 -10.45
CA LEU A 222 -7.55 -6.69 -9.54
C LEU A 222 -8.05 -6.38 -8.14
N MET A 223 -7.74 -5.18 -7.66
CA MET A 223 -8.09 -4.69 -6.33
C MET A 223 -9.53 -4.13 -6.23
N SER A 224 -10.35 -4.36 -7.25
CA SER A 224 -11.82 -4.26 -7.18
C SER A 224 -12.39 -5.70 -7.15
N ALA A 225 -13.35 -6.03 -8.03
CA ALA A 225 -13.86 -7.40 -8.21
C ALA A 225 -12.96 -8.28 -9.13
N GLY A 226 -11.70 -7.91 -9.30
CA GLY A 226 -10.78 -8.59 -10.21
C GLY A 226 -10.42 -10.01 -9.79
N ASN A 227 -10.60 -10.33 -8.51
CA ASN A 227 -10.48 -11.68 -7.96
C ASN A 227 -11.45 -12.70 -8.63
N TYR A 228 -12.58 -12.25 -9.19
CA TYR A 228 -13.53 -13.11 -9.90
C TYR A 228 -13.32 -13.14 -11.42
N THR A 229 -12.40 -12.35 -11.95
CA THR A 229 -12.19 -12.19 -13.39
C THR A 229 -10.82 -12.66 -13.86
N LEU A 230 -9.82 -12.70 -12.97
CA LEU A 230 -8.44 -12.99 -13.32
C LEU A 230 -8.31 -14.36 -14.01
N GLY A 231 -7.84 -14.33 -15.25
CA GLY A 231 -7.66 -15.52 -16.08
C GLY A 231 -8.90 -15.92 -16.88
N LEU A 232 -10.12 -15.48 -16.50
CA LEU A 232 -11.36 -15.68 -17.28
C LEU A 232 -11.64 -14.56 -18.28
N SER A 233 -11.40 -13.33 -17.86
CA SER A 233 -11.67 -12.13 -18.62
C SER A 233 -10.60 -11.09 -18.32
N PRO A 234 -10.50 -10.00 -19.10
CA PRO A 234 -9.50 -8.97 -18.88
C PRO A 234 -9.54 -8.45 -17.43
N THR A 235 -8.39 -8.54 -16.77
CA THR A 235 -8.13 -8.05 -15.42
C THR A 235 -6.82 -7.31 -15.45
N PHE A 236 -6.70 -6.22 -14.69
CA PHE A 236 -5.49 -5.41 -14.66
C PHE A 236 -5.23 -4.83 -13.28
N ILE A 237 -4.10 -4.17 -13.07
CA ILE A 237 -3.80 -3.34 -11.91
C ILE A 237 -3.66 -1.91 -12.43
N ASN A 238 -4.44 -0.99 -11.88
CA ASN A 238 -4.39 0.42 -12.28
C ASN A 238 -3.03 1.08 -11.94
N ARG A 239 -2.82 2.29 -12.47
CA ARG A 239 -1.55 3.02 -12.28
C ARG A 239 -1.26 3.32 -10.80
N ALA A 240 -2.29 3.61 -10.01
CA ALA A 240 -2.14 3.90 -8.58
C ALA A 240 -1.62 2.69 -7.80
N GLY A 241 -2.17 1.50 -8.05
CA GLY A 241 -1.63 0.27 -7.48
C GLY A 241 -0.20 -0.01 -7.95
N SER A 242 0.07 0.18 -9.24
CA SER A 242 1.42 0.00 -9.78
C SER A 242 2.45 0.97 -9.20
N ALA A 243 2.04 2.20 -8.82
CA ALA A 243 2.88 3.17 -8.12
C ALA A 243 3.37 2.62 -6.77
N ILE A 244 2.44 2.04 -5.99
CA ILE A 244 2.72 1.42 -4.69
C ILE A 244 3.66 0.21 -4.88
N LEU A 245 3.33 -0.67 -5.83
CA LEU A 245 4.16 -1.85 -6.13
C LEU A 245 5.57 -1.46 -6.56
N SER A 246 5.74 -0.35 -7.28
CA SER A 246 7.06 0.11 -7.75
C SER A 246 8.07 0.37 -6.63
N ASN A 247 7.56 0.65 -5.42
CA ASN A 247 8.30 0.92 -4.19
C ASN A 247 8.13 -0.19 -3.13
N CYS A 248 7.47 -1.31 -3.46
CA CYS A 248 7.35 -2.45 -2.55
C CYS A 248 8.72 -3.16 -2.43
N GLU A 249 9.09 -3.57 -1.21
CA GLU A 249 10.39 -4.20 -0.92
C GLU A 249 10.71 -5.37 -1.86
N VAL A 250 9.74 -6.25 -2.11
CA VAL A 250 9.92 -7.41 -2.98
C VAL A 250 9.89 -7.08 -4.48
N PHE A 251 9.72 -5.82 -4.88
CA PHE A 251 9.85 -5.35 -6.27
C PHE A 251 11.19 -4.66 -6.53
N ALA A 252 12.05 -4.54 -5.51
CA ALA A 252 13.37 -3.95 -5.67
C ALA A 252 14.24 -4.80 -6.62
N ASN A 253 14.97 -4.12 -7.49
CA ASN A 253 15.93 -4.71 -8.41
C ASN A 253 17.40 -4.46 -8.00
N ALA A 254 17.61 -3.76 -6.89
CA ALA A 254 18.91 -3.42 -6.35
C ALA A 254 18.83 -3.28 -4.83
N THR A 255 19.98 -3.37 -4.18
CA THR A 255 20.13 -3.03 -2.77
C THR A 255 20.29 -1.52 -2.61
N GLY A 256 20.06 -1.00 -1.40
CA GLY A 256 20.34 0.40 -1.04
C GLY A 256 19.18 1.10 -0.34
N THR A 257 17.94 0.73 -0.66
CA THR A 257 16.76 1.23 0.04
C THR A 257 16.53 0.45 1.32
N ILE A 258 16.35 1.18 2.43
CA ILE A 258 15.86 0.61 3.68
C ILE A 258 14.34 0.78 3.69
N TYR A 259 13.63 -0.33 3.51
CA TYR A 259 12.17 -0.33 3.40
C TYR A 259 11.48 -0.25 4.77
N TYR A 260 10.34 0.46 4.79
CA TYR A 260 9.41 0.51 5.92
C TYR A 260 10.02 0.97 7.26
N ASN A 261 10.86 2.00 7.18
CA ASN A 261 11.60 2.55 8.33
C ASN A 261 11.08 3.91 8.81
N GLY A 262 9.80 4.20 8.60
CA GLY A 262 9.15 5.44 8.98
C GLY A 262 9.49 6.63 8.08
N HIS A 263 8.63 7.65 8.17
CA HIS A 263 8.73 8.88 7.39
C HIS A 263 8.08 10.07 8.13
N ILE A 264 8.39 11.26 7.64
CA ILE A 264 7.71 12.53 7.94
C ILE A 264 7.37 13.12 6.59
N ALA A 265 6.11 12.99 6.18
CA ALA A 265 5.61 13.48 4.91
C ALA A 265 4.18 14.03 5.07
N GLY A 266 3.80 14.98 4.24
CA GLY A 266 2.44 15.52 4.23
C GLY A 266 2.28 16.72 3.29
N LEU A 267 1.03 17.05 2.99
CA LEU A 267 0.70 18.19 2.15
C LEU A 267 1.04 19.53 2.84
N THR A 268 1.62 20.45 2.09
CA THR A 268 1.84 21.85 2.50
C THR A 268 0.85 22.80 1.83
N SER A 269 0.30 22.40 0.68
CA SER A 269 -0.78 23.11 0.01
C SER A 269 -1.72 22.12 -0.70
N LEU A 270 -2.98 22.52 -0.87
CA LEU A 270 -3.94 21.82 -1.72
C LEU A 270 -4.95 22.82 -2.27
N ASN A 271 -5.21 22.71 -3.57
CA ASN A 271 -6.13 23.54 -4.31
C ASN A 271 -7.00 22.68 -5.24
N THR A 272 -8.31 22.87 -5.16
CA THR A 272 -9.30 22.23 -6.05
C THR A 272 -9.91 23.25 -7.00
N THR A 273 -9.99 22.93 -8.29
CA THR A 273 -10.77 23.72 -9.26
C THR A 273 -11.71 22.79 -10.04
N PHE A 274 -12.86 23.31 -10.45
CA PHE A 274 -13.82 22.57 -11.25
C PHE A 274 -14.23 23.39 -12.46
N ASN A 275 -13.83 22.93 -13.65
CA ASN A 275 -14.13 23.57 -14.93
C ASN A 275 -14.38 22.50 -15.98
N ASN A 276 -15.34 22.72 -16.88
CA ASN A 276 -15.63 21.82 -18.01
C ASN A 276 -15.79 20.34 -17.60
N ASN A 277 -16.50 20.07 -16.51
CA ASN A 277 -16.72 18.72 -15.95
C ASN A 277 -15.44 17.98 -15.53
N ILE A 278 -14.39 18.71 -15.18
CA ILE A 278 -13.12 18.16 -14.70
C ILE A 278 -12.83 18.75 -13.32
N LEU A 279 -12.73 17.89 -12.31
CA LEU A 279 -12.17 18.25 -11.01
C LEU A 279 -10.65 18.17 -11.11
N THR A 280 -9.98 19.31 -11.01
CA THR A 280 -8.52 19.37 -10.95
C THR A 280 -8.08 19.58 -9.52
N VAL A 281 -7.17 18.74 -9.05
CA VAL A 281 -6.56 18.82 -7.73
C VAL A 281 -5.07 19.06 -7.93
N SER A 282 -4.54 20.08 -7.26
CA SER A 282 -3.13 20.42 -7.31
C SER A 282 -2.65 20.81 -5.92
N GLY A 283 -1.37 20.63 -5.65
CA GLY A 283 -0.82 20.96 -4.34
C GLY A 283 0.67 20.76 -4.27
N GLU A 284 1.21 21.05 -3.10
CA GLU A 284 2.59 20.83 -2.73
C GLU A 284 2.68 19.95 -1.50
N PHE A 285 3.81 19.28 -1.35
CA PHE A 285 4.10 18.46 -0.18
C PHE A 285 5.50 18.73 0.36
N GLN A 286 5.77 18.22 1.55
CA GLN A 286 7.11 18.08 2.10
C GLN A 286 7.31 16.63 2.53
N SER A 287 8.53 16.12 2.41
CA SER A 287 8.87 14.77 2.85
C SER A 287 10.36 14.64 3.18
N ASN A 288 10.67 13.86 4.22
CA ASN A 288 12.05 13.44 4.53
C ASN A 288 12.49 12.19 3.75
N LYS A 289 11.62 11.65 2.88
CA LYS A 289 11.89 10.57 1.93
C LYS A 289 11.46 11.00 0.54
N PRO A 290 12.09 10.53 -0.55
CA PRO A 290 11.59 10.80 -1.89
C PRO A 290 10.16 10.29 -2.07
N VAL A 291 9.30 11.15 -2.63
CA VAL A 291 7.93 10.80 -3.05
C VAL A 291 7.98 10.53 -4.54
N THR A 292 7.60 9.34 -4.98
CA THR A 292 7.71 8.94 -6.39
C THR A 292 6.44 9.22 -7.18
N ASP A 293 5.28 9.13 -6.51
CA ASP A 293 3.97 9.32 -7.10
C ASP A 293 3.01 9.90 -6.07
N ILE A 294 2.01 10.60 -6.57
CA ILE A 294 0.84 11.04 -5.82
C ILE A 294 -0.34 10.24 -6.36
N ASN A 295 -0.89 9.39 -5.51
CA ASN A 295 -2.13 8.67 -5.77
C ASN A 295 -3.30 9.53 -5.29
N ILE A 296 -4.36 9.61 -6.08
CA ILE A 296 -5.57 10.37 -5.74
C ILE A 296 -6.77 9.47 -5.92
N TYR A 297 -7.60 9.39 -4.88
CA TYR A 297 -8.82 8.59 -4.89
C TYR A 297 -10.06 9.46 -4.73
N GLN A 298 -11.12 9.14 -5.47
CA GLN A 298 -12.47 9.62 -5.18
C GLN A 298 -13.31 8.44 -4.73
N ASP A 299 -13.57 8.38 -3.42
CA ASP A 299 -14.40 7.36 -2.78
C ASP A 299 -15.84 7.87 -2.67
N PRO A 300 -16.87 7.16 -3.19
CA PRO A 300 -18.28 7.57 -3.07
C PRO A 300 -18.89 7.38 -1.67
N HIS A 301 -18.05 7.36 -0.63
CA HIS A 301 -18.46 7.30 0.78
C HIS A 301 -17.83 8.46 1.57
N PRO A 302 -18.58 9.05 2.53
CA PRO A 302 -18.11 10.22 3.27
C PRO A 302 -16.99 9.93 4.26
N GLU A 303 -17.09 8.80 4.96
CA GLU A 303 -16.08 8.38 5.92
C GLU A 303 -14.98 7.64 5.14
N PRO A 304 -13.70 7.99 5.35
CA PRO A 304 -12.63 7.29 4.69
C PRO A 304 -12.60 5.84 5.18
N HIS A 305 -12.79 4.89 4.27
CA HIS A 305 -12.56 3.49 4.57
C HIS A 305 -11.07 3.31 4.87
N THR A 306 -10.72 3.19 6.17
CA THR A 306 -9.32 3.20 6.57
C THR A 306 -8.59 1.90 6.24
N VAL A 307 -9.29 0.76 6.17
CA VAL A 307 -8.78 -0.53 5.67
C VAL A 307 -9.91 -1.58 5.76
N GLY A 308 -10.03 -2.44 4.75
CA GLY A 308 -10.88 -3.64 4.77
C GLY A 308 -12.30 -3.45 4.22
N GLY A 309 -12.70 -4.32 3.30
CA GLY A 309 -14.08 -4.65 2.92
C GLY A 309 -14.91 -3.61 2.15
N GLU A 310 -14.66 -2.31 2.29
CA GLU A 310 -15.63 -1.29 1.87
C GLU A 310 -15.09 -0.28 0.83
N ALA A 311 -13.79 -0.31 0.54
CA ALA A 311 -13.13 0.62 -0.39
C ALA A 311 -13.12 0.15 -1.86
N TYR A 312 -13.98 -0.81 -2.24
CA TYR A 312 -14.02 -1.39 -3.60
C TYR A 312 -14.43 -0.40 -4.70
N ASP A 313 -15.06 0.73 -4.31
CA ASP A 313 -15.67 1.69 -5.23
C ASP A 313 -14.85 2.94 -5.51
N ARG A 314 -13.73 3.14 -4.81
CA ARG A 314 -12.94 4.36 -4.98
C ARG A 314 -12.17 4.36 -6.29
N LYS A 315 -12.49 5.32 -7.16
CA LYS A 315 -11.79 5.54 -8.43
C LYS A 315 -10.42 6.11 -8.14
N ALA A 316 -9.38 5.64 -8.85
CA ALA A 316 -7.99 6.01 -8.55
C ALA A 316 -7.29 6.64 -9.75
N TRP A 317 -6.50 7.67 -9.47
CA TRP A 317 -5.57 8.31 -10.39
C TRP A 317 -4.18 8.33 -9.75
N SER A 318 -3.15 8.52 -10.57
CA SER A 318 -1.78 8.60 -10.08
C SER A 318 -0.93 9.45 -11.01
N VAL A 319 -0.14 10.37 -10.45
CA VAL A 319 0.76 11.25 -11.20
C VAL A 319 2.14 11.30 -10.52
N PRO A 320 3.25 11.30 -11.28
CA PRO A 320 4.55 11.62 -10.70
C PRO A 320 4.60 13.11 -10.33
N PRO A 321 5.22 13.50 -9.20
CA PRO A 321 5.37 14.90 -8.83
C PRO A 321 6.46 15.58 -9.68
N SER A 322 6.35 16.91 -9.83
CA SER A 322 7.41 17.77 -10.36
C SER A 322 8.05 18.52 -9.19
N GLY A 323 9.21 18.03 -8.73
CA GLY A 323 9.78 18.49 -7.46
C GLY A 323 8.84 18.13 -6.31
N ASN A 324 8.35 19.13 -5.59
CA ASN A 324 7.38 18.97 -4.51
C ASN A 324 5.93 19.30 -4.90
N TYR A 325 5.68 19.58 -6.19
CA TYR A 325 4.37 19.97 -6.71
C TYR A 325 3.71 18.81 -7.48
N PHE A 326 2.37 18.75 -7.43
CA PHE A 326 1.58 17.86 -8.27
C PHE A 326 0.30 18.52 -8.76
N SER A 327 -0.23 18.00 -9.87
CA SER A 327 -1.55 18.35 -10.39
C SER A 327 -2.14 17.14 -11.10
N VAL A 328 -3.41 16.85 -10.83
CA VAL A 328 -4.18 15.77 -11.46
C VAL A 328 -5.52 16.33 -11.94
N SER A 329 -5.93 15.91 -13.13
CA SER A 329 -7.26 16.19 -13.67
C SER A 329 -8.09 14.93 -13.61
N MET A 330 -9.27 15.03 -12.99
CA MET A 330 -10.21 13.92 -12.79
C MET A 330 -11.54 14.27 -13.44
N PRO A 331 -11.78 13.82 -14.68
CA PRO A 331 -13.04 14.03 -15.38
C PRO A 331 -14.20 13.35 -14.65
N VAL A 332 -15.34 14.02 -14.55
CA VAL A 332 -16.52 13.49 -13.83
C VAL A 332 -17.13 12.27 -14.54
N ASN A 333 -16.97 12.17 -15.86
CA ASN A 333 -17.43 11.00 -16.63
C ASN A 333 -16.65 9.70 -16.31
N GLU A 334 -15.56 9.77 -15.55
CA GLU A 334 -14.84 8.60 -15.04
C GLU A 334 -15.48 7.99 -13.77
N LEU A 335 -16.39 8.73 -13.12
CA LEU A 335 -17.11 8.30 -11.93
C LEU A 335 -18.36 7.50 -12.29
N GLU A 336 -18.72 6.54 -11.45
CA GLU A 336 -19.97 5.78 -11.58
C GLU A 336 -21.16 6.57 -11.01
N LEU A 337 -20.96 7.24 -9.88
CA LEU A 337 -21.98 8.02 -9.19
C LEU A 337 -21.67 9.52 -9.30
N ILE A 338 -22.55 10.29 -9.92
CA ILE A 338 -22.38 11.75 -10.06
C ILE A 338 -23.21 12.55 -9.04
N ASN A 339 -23.68 11.87 -7.99
CA ASN A 339 -24.45 12.42 -6.89
C ASN A 339 -24.06 11.71 -5.59
N GLY A 340 -24.13 12.44 -4.47
CA GLY A 340 -23.94 11.85 -3.14
C GLY A 340 -22.67 12.33 -2.46
N LYS A 341 -22.35 11.69 -1.34
CA LYS A 341 -21.19 12.03 -0.52
C LYS A 341 -19.96 11.34 -1.08
N TYR A 342 -18.82 12.02 -0.97
CA TYR A 342 -17.55 11.54 -1.44
C TYR A 342 -16.44 11.87 -0.43
N ASN A 343 -15.31 11.19 -0.56
CA ASN A 343 -14.07 11.53 0.10
C ASN A 343 -12.93 11.57 -0.93
N LEU A 344 -12.28 12.73 -1.03
CA LEU A 344 -11.06 12.90 -1.82
C LEU A 344 -9.88 12.48 -0.95
N GLN A 345 -9.17 11.45 -1.37
CA GLN A 345 -8.03 10.90 -0.64
C GLN A 345 -6.75 11.18 -1.44
N ILE A 346 -5.76 11.81 -0.81
CA ILE A 346 -4.46 12.09 -1.42
C ILE A 346 -3.44 11.20 -0.72
N GLU A 347 -2.79 10.31 -1.46
CA GLU A 347 -1.77 9.40 -0.97
C GLU A 347 -0.41 9.78 -1.56
N LEU A 348 0.53 10.14 -0.68
CA LEU A 348 1.93 10.28 -1.07
C LEU A 348 2.56 8.87 -1.06
N VAL A 349 3.14 8.45 -2.19
CA VAL A 349 3.84 7.16 -2.31
C VAL A 349 5.34 7.37 -2.17
N LEU A 350 5.94 6.82 -1.12
CA LEU A 350 7.34 7.04 -0.77
C LEU A 350 8.24 5.93 -1.31
N GLU A 351 9.48 6.27 -1.66
CA GLU A 351 10.50 5.33 -2.18
C GLU A 351 10.82 4.19 -1.21
N ASN A 352 10.65 4.38 0.10
CA ASN A 352 10.87 3.34 1.11
C ASN A 352 9.67 2.36 1.25
N GLY A 353 8.68 2.45 0.37
CA GLY A 353 7.51 1.57 0.31
C GLY A 353 6.36 1.94 1.25
N GLU A 354 6.52 3.00 2.05
CA GLU A 354 5.44 3.52 2.89
C GLU A 354 4.57 4.52 2.13
N THR A 355 3.37 4.77 2.64
CA THR A 355 2.48 5.80 2.13
C THR A 355 1.88 6.61 3.27
N THR A 356 1.41 7.82 2.98
CA THR A 356 0.63 8.64 3.91
C THR A 356 -0.57 9.23 3.19
N PHE A 357 -1.71 9.28 3.89
CA PHE A 357 -2.98 9.75 3.36
C PHE A 357 -3.44 11.06 4.03
N ASP A 358 -3.98 11.95 3.20
CA ASP A 358 -4.83 13.07 3.61
C ASP A 358 -6.24 12.87 3.03
N TYR A 359 -7.28 13.19 3.82
CA TYR A 359 -8.68 12.90 3.49
C TYR A 359 -9.54 14.15 3.54
N TYR A 360 -10.38 14.35 2.51
CA TYR A 360 -11.21 15.53 2.37
C TYR A 360 -12.63 15.14 1.94
N PRO A 361 -13.61 15.12 2.87
CA PRO A 361 -15.00 14.82 2.52
C PRO A 361 -15.61 15.95 1.69
N PHE A 362 -16.41 15.60 0.69
CA PHE A 362 -17.15 16.53 -0.16
C PHE A 362 -18.42 15.86 -0.70
N THR A 363 -19.17 16.53 -1.58
CA THR A 363 -20.36 15.95 -2.22
C THR A 363 -20.42 16.28 -3.70
N TYR A 364 -21.00 15.40 -4.51
CA TYR A 364 -21.44 15.73 -5.87
C TYR A 364 -22.94 16.03 -5.89
N THR A 365 -23.35 17.00 -6.71
CA THR A 365 -24.75 17.25 -7.09
C THR A 365 -24.82 17.45 -8.60
N ASN A 366 -25.48 16.53 -9.29
CA ASN A 366 -25.62 16.49 -10.75
C ASN A 366 -24.27 16.65 -11.48
N GLY A 367 -23.24 15.95 -11.01
CA GLY A 367 -21.89 15.98 -11.58
C GLY A 367 -21.05 17.21 -11.20
N VAL A 368 -21.58 18.13 -10.39
CA VAL A 368 -20.82 19.27 -9.88
C VAL A 368 -20.32 18.97 -8.46
N PRO A 369 -19.00 18.97 -8.20
CA PRO A 369 -18.47 18.75 -6.86
C PRO A 369 -18.61 20.02 -6.03
N ASN A 370 -19.26 19.91 -4.88
CA ASN A 370 -19.23 20.91 -3.82
C ASN A 370 -17.97 20.68 -2.97
N ILE A 371 -16.83 21.07 -3.53
CA ILE A 371 -15.51 20.99 -2.90
C ILE A 371 -14.80 22.32 -3.11
N ASN A 372 -14.28 22.90 -2.03
CA ASN A 372 -13.47 24.11 -2.10
C ASN A 372 -12.33 23.98 -1.09
N ILE A 373 -11.26 23.35 -1.53
CA ILE A 373 -10.01 23.26 -0.76
C ILE A 373 -9.05 24.27 -1.37
N ASN A 374 -8.56 25.19 -0.53
CA ASN A 374 -7.53 26.14 -0.90
C ASN A 374 -6.72 26.51 0.36
N PHE A 375 -5.58 25.86 0.54
CA PHE A 375 -4.60 26.22 1.55
C PHE A 375 -3.18 26.15 0.97
N GLY A 376 -2.24 26.87 1.60
CA GLY A 376 -0.82 26.83 1.26
C GLY A 376 -0.33 27.91 0.28
N ASN A 377 -1.19 28.82 -0.17
CA ASN A 377 -0.75 30.07 -0.79
C ASN A 377 -0.14 30.99 0.28
N LEU A 378 1.20 31.00 0.39
CA LEU A 378 1.91 32.13 1.00
C LEU A 378 1.95 33.29 0.00
N SER A 379 0.80 33.93 -0.22
CA SER A 379 0.80 35.32 -0.67
C SER A 379 0.94 36.21 0.57
N LEU A 380 1.98 37.03 0.58
CA LEU A 380 2.30 38.03 1.60
C LEU A 380 1.34 39.23 1.50
N SER A 381 0.04 39.00 1.49
CA SER A 381 -0.97 40.06 1.59
C SER A 381 -2.37 39.48 1.67
N GLU A 382 -2.73 38.81 2.75
CA GLU A 382 -4.12 38.77 3.20
C GLU A 382 -4.13 38.42 4.68
N ILE A 383 -4.87 39.24 5.43
CA ILE A 383 -4.82 39.36 6.89
C ILE A 383 -4.87 37.97 7.54
N GLU A 384 -3.78 37.61 8.23
CA GLU A 384 -3.64 36.36 8.98
C GLU A 384 -4.87 36.13 9.86
N SER A 385 -5.73 35.19 9.48
CA SER A 385 -6.57 34.53 10.46
C SER A 385 -5.64 33.61 11.27
N PRO A 386 -5.45 33.86 12.58
CA PRO A 386 -4.48 33.13 13.43
C PRO A 386 -4.81 31.64 13.63
N TYR A 387 -5.80 31.09 12.90
CA TYR A 387 -6.40 29.78 13.11
C TYR A 387 -6.29 28.78 11.97
N ASN A 388 -5.71 29.16 10.83
CA ASN A 388 -5.60 28.25 9.68
C ASN A 388 -4.62 27.07 9.92
N ASN A 389 -3.87 27.08 11.03
CA ASN A 389 -2.81 26.10 11.31
C ASN A 389 -2.94 25.39 12.68
N ILE A 390 -4.10 25.42 13.35
CA ILE A 390 -4.28 24.70 14.63
C ILE A 390 -4.88 23.31 14.41
N ILE A 391 -4.12 22.27 14.74
CA ILE A 391 -4.49 20.86 14.59
C ILE A 391 -4.51 20.20 15.98
N VAL A 392 -5.56 19.44 16.29
CA VAL A 392 -5.74 18.74 17.58
C VAL A 392 -5.95 17.25 17.30
N TYR A 393 -5.05 16.38 17.77
CA TYR A 393 -5.05 14.94 17.45
C TYR A 393 -4.35 14.12 18.55
N PRO A 394 -4.56 12.80 18.63
CA PRO A 394 -5.59 12.03 17.93
C PRO A 394 -6.99 12.33 18.48
N ASN A 395 -8.02 12.08 17.68
CA ASN A 395 -9.41 12.08 18.12
C ASN A 395 -10.12 10.86 17.48
N PRO A 396 -10.50 9.82 18.25
CA PRO A 396 -10.45 9.74 19.71
C PRO A 396 -9.04 9.68 20.31
N VAL A 397 -8.85 10.27 21.49
CA VAL A 397 -7.59 10.26 22.26
C VAL A 397 -7.56 9.08 23.24
N ALA A 398 -6.43 8.35 23.27
CA ALA A 398 -6.15 7.33 24.26
C ALA A 398 -5.59 8.01 25.52
N ASP A 399 -4.29 8.34 25.58
CA ASP A 399 -3.72 8.95 26.78
C ASP A 399 -3.18 10.36 26.55
N ASP A 400 -2.63 10.65 25.37
CA ASP A 400 -1.98 11.92 25.12
C ASP A 400 -2.61 12.66 23.94
N LEU A 401 -3.00 13.91 24.17
CA LEU A 401 -3.52 14.83 23.18
C LEU A 401 -2.40 15.75 22.68
N ASN A 402 -2.18 15.76 21.38
CA ASN A 402 -1.24 16.64 20.69
C ASN A 402 -2.00 17.83 20.08
N ILE A 403 -1.44 19.02 20.25
CA ILE A 403 -1.93 20.24 19.63
C ILE A 403 -0.76 20.89 18.89
N ILE A 404 -0.91 21.03 17.57
CA ILE A 404 -0.03 21.86 16.74
C ILE A 404 -0.68 23.24 16.67
N LEU A 405 0.08 24.27 17.04
CA LEU A 405 -0.33 25.66 17.07
C LEU A 405 0.24 26.41 15.85
N GLY A 406 -0.42 27.51 15.48
CA GLY A 406 -0.06 28.35 14.33
C GLY A 406 1.22 29.17 14.54
N ALA A 407 1.44 30.20 13.71
CA ALA A 407 2.72 30.93 13.64
C ALA A 407 3.25 31.42 15.00
N VAL A 408 4.58 31.34 15.15
CA VAL A 408 5.40 31.48 16.38
C VAL A 408 5.28 32.85 17.09
N LYS A 409 4.54 33.82 16.54
CA LYS A 409 4.48 35.19 17.07
C LYS A 409 3.37 35.44 18.11
N ASN A 410 2.50 34.47 18.39
CA ASN A 410 1.36 34.66 19.30
C ASN A 410 1.45 33.74 20.53
N ASN A 411 1.07 34.28 21.69
CA ASN A 411 0.85 33.48 22.90
C ASN A 411 -0.56 32.87 22.84
N TYR A 412 -0.65 31.57 23.10
CA TYR A 412 -1.89 30.81 23.12
C TYR A 412 -2.28 30.43 24.55
N ASN A 413 -3.50 30.76 24.96
CA ASN A 413 -4.13 30.21 26.16
C ASN A 413 -4.98 29.00 25.75
N ILE A 414 -4.59 27.82 26.23
CA ILE A 414 -5.29 26.55 25.98
C ILE A 414 -6.00 26.15 27.26
N GLU A 415 -7.29 25.84 27.16
CA GLU A 415 -8.14 25.37 28.25
C GLU A 415 -8.86 24.09 27.81
N ILE A 416 -8.76 23.01 28.58
CA ILE A 416 -9.53 21.78 28.37
C ILE A 416 -10.55 21.65 29.49
N THR A 417 -11.83 21.46 29.13
CA THR A 417 -12.92 21.24 30.08
C THR A 417 -13.70 19.96 29.75
N ASN A 418 -14.29 19.32 30.76
CA ASN A 418 -15.27 18.25 30.50
C ASN A 418 -16.67 18.84 30.18
N THR A 419 -17.66 17.97 29.95
CA THR A 419 -19.04 18.37 29.62
C THR A 419 -19.79 19.07 30.75
N LEU A 420 -19.34 18.90 32.00
CA LEU A 420 -19.88 19.61 33.18
C LEU A 420 -19.25 21.01 33.36
N GLY A 421 -18.31 21.39 32.48
CA GLY A 421 -17.58 22.66 32.55
C GLY A 421 -16.44 22.68 33.57
N GLN A 422 -16.07 21.54 34.15
CA GLN A 422 -14.92 21.45 35.05
C GLN A 422 -13.62 21.61 34.25
N LEU A 423 -12.70 22.42 34.77
CA LEU A 423 -11.39 22.67 34.16
C LEU A 423 -10.45 21.48 34.42
N ILE A 424 -9.94 20.90 33.35
CA ILE A 424 -9.05 19.73 33.36
C ILE A 424 -7.60 20.14 33.16
N TYR A 425 -7.37 21.06 32.22
CA TYR A 425 -6.03 21.55 31.89
C TYR A 425 -6.09 23.01 31.47
N LYS A 426 -5.07 23.79 31.85
CA LYS A 426 -4.89 25.17 31.39
C LYS A 426 -3.41 25.50 31.25
N THR A 427 -3.03 26.13 30.14
CA THR A 427 -1.66 26.64 29.96
C THR A 427 -1.62 27.87 29.07
N LEU A 428 -0.56 28.66 29.22
CA LEU A 428 -0.16 29.70 28.29
C LEU A 428 1.13 29.23 27.60
N THR A 429 1.15 29.22 26.27
CA THR A 429 2.31 28.74 25.52
C THR A 429 2.55 29.56 24.26
N SER A 430 3.83 29.75 23.92
CA SER A 430 4.29 30.23 22.61
C SER A 430 4.85 29.10 21.74
N GLU A 431 4.87 27.86 22.25
CA GLU A 431 5.39 26.70 21.53
C GLU A 431 4.50 26.33 20.35
N LYS A 432 5.11 25.90 19.25
CA LYS A 432 4.39 25.42 18.06
C LYS A 432 3.69 24.08 18.29
N PHE A 433 4.18 23.30 19.24
CA PHE A 433 3.67 21.97 19.54
C PHE A 433 3.53 21.80 21.03
N ILE A 434 2.41 21.25 21.47
CA ILE A 434 2.20 20.87 22.85
C ILE A 434 1.56 19.48 22.93
N LYS A 435 2.06 18.69 23.88
CA LYS A 435 1.53 17.38 24.24
C LYS A 435 0.92 17.48 25.64
N ILE A 436 -0.33 17.06 25.77
CA ILE A 436 -1.12 17.15 27.01
C ILE A 436 -1.59 15.75 27.38
N SER A 437 -1.23 15.28 28.57
CA SER A 437 -1.66 13.96 29.05
C SER A 437 -3.06 14.02 29.68
N LEU A 438 -3.92 13.11 29.24
CA LEU A 438 -5.28 12.85 29.70
C LEU A 438 -5.43 11.42 30.27
N SER A 439 -4.32 10.72 30.53
CA SER A 439 -4.31 9.34 31.06
C SER A 439 -5.12 9.17 32.35
N ASN A 440 -5.11 10.18 33.23
CA ASN A 440 -5.85 10.17 34.49
C ASN A 440 -7.30 10.67 34.36
N GLN A 441 -7.79 10.91 33.15
CA GLN A 441 -9.11 11.45 32.90
C GLN A 441 -10.08 10.35 32.42
N PRO A 442 -11.32 10.30 32.94
CA PRO A 442 -12.31 9.32 32.50
C PRO A 442 -12.61 9.39 31.00
N SER A 443 -12.98 8.26 30.41
CA SER A 443 -13.52 8.20 29.05
C SER A 443 -14.74 9.12 28.92
N GLY A 444 -14.81 9.89 27.83
CA GLY A 444 -15.86 10.90 27.66
C GLY A 444 -15.49 12.01 26.70
N ILE A 445 -16.38 13.01 26.60
CA ILE A 445 -16.19 14.17 25.72
C ILE A 445 -15.49 15.28 26.48
N TYR A 446 -14.47 15.87 25.85
CA TYR A 446 -13.76 17.05 26.33
C TYR A 446 -13.81 18.17 25.29
N ILE A 447 -13.81 19.40 25.79
CA ILE A 447 -13.84 20.63 25.00
C ILE A 447 -12.49 21.31 25.16
N VAL A 448 -11.76 21.49 24.06
CA VAL A 448 -10.48 22.19 24.01
C VAL A 448 -10.71 23.58 23.45
N LYS A 449 -10.52 24.61 24.27
CA LYS A 449 -10.59 26.02 23.89
C LYS A 449 -9.19 26.57 23.72
N ILE A 450 -8.91 27.18 22.59
CA ILE A 450 -7.63 27.81 22.29
C ILE A 450 -7.89 29.28 21.97
N LYS A 451 -7.28 30.18 22.74
CA LYS A 451 -7.39 31.63 22.57
C LYS A 451 -6.02 32.20 22.25
N SER A 452 -5.91 32.96 21.18
CA SER A 452 -4.69 33.68 20.81
C SER A 452 -4.68 35.09 21.41
N SER A 453 -3.50 35.67 21.62
CA SER A 453 -3.28 37.04 22.14
C SER A 453 -3.95 38.15 21.32
N ASN A 454 -4.37 37.88 20.08
CA ASN A 454 -5.15 38.79 19.24
C ASN A 454 -6.68 38.64 19.39
N ASN A 455 -7.16 38.19 20.56
CA ASN A 455 -8.58 38.05 20.96
C ASN A 455 -9.44 37.11 20.11
N ALA A 456 -8.83 36.36 19.22
CA ALA A 456 -9.53 35.36 18.43
C ALA A 456 -9.78 34.12 19.33
N ASN A 457 -10.78 33.27 19.08
CA ASN A 457 -11.04 32.04 19.85
C ASN A 457 -11.39 30.84 18.94
N LYS A 458 -10.96 29.62 19.31
CA LYS A 458 -11.38 28.38 18.62
C LYS A 458 -11.63 27.27 19.63
N THR A 459 -12.62 26.43 19.32
CA THR A 459 -13.05 25.34 20.21
C THR A 459 -13.09 24.04 19.44
N TYR A 460 -12.51 22.98 20.01
CA TYR A 460 -12.50 21.62 19.46
C TYR A 460 -13.19 20.66 20.43
N ARG A 461 -13.89 19.68 19.87
CA ARG A 461 -14.50 18.57 20.63
C ARG A 461 -13.66 17.32 20.42
N ILE A 462 -13.15 16.74 21.50
CA ILE A 462 -12.36 15.51 21.47
C ILE A 462 -13.06 14.40 22.29
N ILE A 463 -12.84 13.15 21.90
CA ILE A 463 -13.39 11.96 22.55
C ILE A 463 -12.24 11.20 23.22
N LYS A 464 -12.25 11.04 24.55
CA LYS A 464 -11.32 10.18 25.30
C LYS A 464 -11.87 8.76 25.34
N LYS A 465 -11.07 7.78 24.89
CA LYS A 465 -11.38 6.35 25.01
C LYS A 465 -11.18 5.85 26.41
#